data_AF-A0A968AMV3-F1
#
_entry.id   AF-A0A968AMV3-F1
#
_cell.length_a   1.000
_cell.length_b   1.000
_cell.length_c   1.000
_cell.angle_alpha   90.00
_cell.angle_beta   90.00
_cell.angle_gamma   90.00
#
_symmetry.space_group_name_H-M   'P 1'
#
loop_
_entity.id
_entity.type
_entity.pdbx_description
1 polymer ?
#
loop_
_entity_poly.entity_id
_entity_poly.type
_entity_poly.pdbx_seq_one_letter_code
_entity_poly.pdbx_strand_id
1 'polypeptide(L)'
;DYFLFPWGNEWDAKKANVRSKGTRPVGSYPEGKSPFGVMDMVGNVAEMTESFQDDGWHWFSYLRGGSWFQSFGSLWYTENGLLTNQQRLKFWWLNP
;
A
#
# COMPACT_ATOMS: atom_id res chain seq x y z
N ASP A 1 -11.19 -6.82 16.81
CA ASP A 1 -9.89 -7.34 16.30
C ASP A 1 -9.83 -7.20 14.79
N TYR A 2 -8.77 -6.59 14.26
CA TYR A 2 -8.56 -6.43 12.82
C TYR A 2 -7.26 -7.11 12.43
N PHE A 3 -7.21 -7.72 11.25
CA PHE A 3 -5.98 -8.31 10.74
C PHE A 3 -4.94 -7.26 10.36
N LEU A 4 -3.68 -7.55 10.66
CA LEU A 4 -2.54 -6.69 10.29
C LEU A 4 -2.33 -6.61 8.78
N PHE A 5 -2.48 -7.74 8.08
CA PHE A 5 -2.44 -7.89 6.63
C PHE A 5 -3.79 -8.43 6.11
N PRO A 6 -4.08 -8.38 4.81
CA PRO A 6 -5.31 -8.92 4.25
C PRO A 6 -5.58 -10.37 4.68
N TRP A 7 -4.53 -11.19 4.73
CA TRP A 7 -4.61 -12.62 4.98
C TRP A 7 -4.38 -13.04 6.45
N GLY A 8 -4.19 -12.09 7.38
CA GLY A 8 -3.95 -12.41 8.79
C GLY A 8 -2.95 -11.49 9.48
N ASN A 9 -2.46 -11.91 10.65
CA ASN A 9 -1.57 -11.11 11.47
C ASN A 9 -0.08 -11.36 11.21
N GLU A 10 0.25 -12.37 10.42
CA GLU A 10 1.62 -12.75 10.12
C GLU A 10 2.00 -12.37 8.69
N TRP A 11 3.19 -11.79 8.56
CA TRP A 11 3.76 -11.45 7.26
C TRP A 11 4.17 -12.72 6.50
N ASP A 12 3.85 -12.76 5.20
CA ASP A 12 4.27 -13.84 4.30
C ASP A 12 4.67 -13.26 2.94
N ALA A 13 5.95 -13.44 2.56
CA ALA A 13 6.50 -12.95 1.30
C ALA A 13 5.91 -13.62 0.06
N LYS A 14 5.21 -14.76 0.21
CA LYS A 14 4.51 -15.44 -0.89
C LYS A 14 3.10 -14.92 -1.13
N LYS A 15 2.63 -13.95 -0.35
CA LYS A 15 1.26 -13.43 -0.39
C LYS A 15 1.13 -12.01 -0.93
N ALA A 16 2.24 -11.36 -1.26
CA ALA A 16 2.22 -10.02 -1.87
C ALA A 16 3.46 -9.76 -2.73
N ASN A 17 3.30 -8.89 -3.73
CA ASN A 17 4.42 -8.38 -4.52
C ASN A 17 5.09 -7.20 -3.82
N VAL A 18 6.09 -7.46 -2.98
CA VAL A 18 6.90 -6.42 -2.32
C VAL A 18 8.38 -6.69 -2.49
N ARG A 19 9.21 -5.64 -2.45
CA ARG A 19 10.68 -5.73 -2.59
C ARG A 19 11.09 -6.51 -3.86
N SER A 20 10.39 -6.28 -4.96
CA SER A 20 10.64 -6.97 -6.23
C SER A 20 11.20 -6.01 -7.29
N LYS A 21 11.28 -6.46 -8.54
CA LYS A 21 11.86 -5.69 -9.66
C LYS A 21 10.81 -4.94 -10.49
N GLY A 22 9.53 -5.05 -10.14
CA GLY A 22 8.44 -4.44 -10.92
C GLY A 22 7.07 -4.93 -10.49
N THR A 23 6.05 -4.43 -11.20
CA THR A 23 4.68 -4.90 -11.03
C THR A 23 4.52 -6.35 -11.47
N ARG A 24 3.46 -6.98 -10.99
CA ARG A 24 3.01 -8.31 -11.39
C ARG A 24 1.58 -8.22 -11.92
N PRO A 25 1.16 -9.13 -12.82
CA PRO A 25 -0.24 -9.25 -13.21
C PRO A 25 -1.15 -9.34 -11.98
N VAL A 26 -2.30 -8.69 -12.03
CA VAL A 26 -3.32 -8.76 -10.97
C VAL A 26 -3.65 -10.23 -10.67
N GLY A 27 -3.75 -10.58 -9.39
CA GLY A 27 -4.04 -11.94 -8.94
C GLY A 27 -2.84 -12.90 -8.95
N SER A 28 -1.61 -12.40 -9.13
CA SER A 28 -0.40 -13.24 -9.07
C SER A 28 -0.16 -13.87 -7.68
N TYR A 29 -0.83 -13.36 -6.64
CA TYR A 29 -0.70 -13.78 -5.25
C TYR A 29 -2.07 -14.17 -4.65
N PRO A 30 -2.69 -15.29 -5.09
CA PRO A 30 -4.05 -15.66 -4.70
C PRO A 30 -4.23 -15.97 -3.20
N GLU A 31 -3.16 -16.40 -2.54
CA GLU A 31 -3.14 -16.62 -1.08
C GLU A 31 -3.09 -15.32 -0.27
N GLY A 32 -2.82 -14.19 -0.94
CA GLY A 32 -2.85 -12.84 -0.36
C GLY A 32 -4.25 -12.22 -0.28
N LYS A 33 -5.30 -12.99 -0.61
CA LYS A 33 -6.68 -12.51 -0.52
C LYS A 33 -7.10 -12.18 0.91
N SER A 34 -7.97 -11.19 1.04
CA SER A 34 -8.69 -10.91 2.28
C SER A 34 -9.81 -11.92 2.56
N PRO A 35 -10.41 -11.92 3.77
CA PRO A 35 -11.65 -12.64 4.05
C PRO A 35 -12.79 -12.33 3.09
N PHE A 36 -12.74 -11.18 2.40
CA PHE A 36 -13.72 -10.74 1.42
C PHE A 36 -13.39 -11.15 -0.02
N GLY A 37 -12.27 -11.87 -0.23
CA GLY A 37 -11.82 -12.32 -1.55
C GLY A 37 -11.07 -11.26 -2.37
N VAL A 38 -10.83 -10.07 -1.82
CA VAL A 38 -10.08 -9.00 -2.49
C VAL A 38 -8.57 -9.31 -2.44
N MET A 39 -7.91 -9.25 -3.59
CA MET A 39 -6.48 -9.53 -3.77
C MET A 39 -5.66 -8.25 -3.95
N ASP A 40 -4.34 -8.37 -3.94
CA ASP A 40 -3.37 -7.30 -4.23
C ASP A 40 -3.50 -6.05 -3.32
N MET A 41 -4.21 -6.14 -2.19
CA MET A 41 -4.36 -5.03 -1.24
C MET A 41 -3.08 -4.63 -0.50
N VAL A 42 -2.01 -5.43 -0.62
CA VAL A 42 -0.66 -5.13 -0.10
C VAL A 42 0.36 -5.36 -1.20
N GLY A 43 1.22 -4.38 -1.42
CA GLY A 43 2.25 -4.41 -2.45
C GLY A 43 1.71 -4.15 -3.86
N ASN A 44 2.46 -4.59 -4.85
CA ASN A 44 2.24 -4.32 -6.27
C ASN A 44 2.22 -2.81 -6.59
N VAL A 45 1.11 -2.11 -6.41
CA VAL A 45 1.00 -0.66 -6.66
C VAL A 45 0.26 0.01 -5.51
N ALA A 46 0.65 1.24 -5.17
CA ALA A 46 -0.07 1.99 -4.17
C ALA A 46 -1.37 2.50 -4.78
N GLU A 47 -2.49 2.29 -4.08
CA GLU A 47 -3.82 2.62 -4.59
C GLU A 47 -4.32 3.92 -3.96
N MET A 48 -4.64 4.91 -4.81
CA MET A 48 -5.20 6.17 -4.37
C MET A 48 -6.66 5.97 -3.95
N THR A 49 -7.02 6.56 -2.81
CA THR A 49 -8.39 6.53 -2.29
C THR A 49 -9.08 7.87 -2.53
N GLU A 50 -10.41 7.86 -2.54
CA GLU A 50 -11.22 9.09 -2.58
C GLU A 50 -11.05 9.97 -1.33
N SER A 51 -10.54 9.39 -0.23
CA SER A 51 -10.38 10.10 1.03
C SER A 51 -9.50 11.32 0.84
N PHE A 52 -10.10 12.48 1.10
CA PHE A 52 -9.52 13.80 0.88
C PHE A 52 -9.41 14.56 2.21
N GLN A 53 -8.34 15.30 2.38
CA GLN A 53 -8.14 16.16 3.55
C GLN A 53 -7.56 17.50 3.14
N ASP A 54 -8.19 18.57 3.62
CA ASP A 54 -7.75 19.96 3.49
C ASP A 54 -7.41 20.50 4.89
N ASP A 55 -6.19 21.00 5.06
CA ASP A 55 -5.74 21.63 6.30
C ASP A 55 -5.72 23.17 6.23
N GLY A 56 -6.26 23.75 5.16
CA GLY A 56 -6.27 25.18 4.85
C GLY A 56 -5.07 25.67 4.06
N TRP A 57 -4.03 24.83 3.89
CA TRP A 57 -2.81 25.14 3.16
C TRP A 57 -2.50 24.11 2.08
N HIS A 58 -2.85 22.86 2.33
CA HIS A 58 -2.53 21.73 1.49
C HIS A 58 -3.75 20.82 1.33
N TRP A 59 -3.79 20.20 0.16
CA TRP A 59 -4.76 19.18 -0.17
C TRP A 59 -4.08 17.82 -0.23
N PHE A 60 -4.64 16.84 0.46
CA PHE A 60 -4.10 15.48 0.52
C PHE A 60 -5.13 14.44 0.11
N SER A 61 -4.66 13.40 -0.58
CA SER A 61 -5.33 12.10 -0.62
C SER A 61 -4.49 11.03 0.04
N TYR A 62 -5.11 9.92 0.41
CA TYR A 62 -4.38 8.78 0.96
C TYR A 62 -4.09 7.72 -0.10
N LEU A 63 -2.84 7.28 -0.14
CA LEU A 63 -2.41 6.08 -0.85
C LEU A 63 -2.35 4.90 0.12
N ARG A 64 -2.81 3.73 -0.32
CA ARG A 64 -2.94 2.51 0.48
C ARG A 64 -2.22 1.34 -0.18
N GLY A 65 -1.99 0.27 0.59
CA GLY A 65 -1.41 -0.99 0.12
C GLY A 65 0.10 -1.00 -0.10
N GLY A 66 0.73 0.16 -0.34
CA GLY A 66 2.15 0.21 -0.66
C GLY A 66 2.43 -0.34 -2.06
N SER A 67 3.65 -0.75 -2.38
CA SER A 67 3.97 -1.19 -3.75
C SER A 67 5.06 -2.25 -3.81
N TRP A 68 5.39 -2.69 -5.02
CA TRP A 68 6.52 -3.58 -5.26
C TRP A 68 7.87 -2.95 -4.88
N PHE A 69 7.97 -1.61 -4.95
CA PHE A 69 9.21 -0.89 -4.69
C PHE A 69 9.33 -0.54 -3.21
N GLN A 70 10.45 -0.95 -2.61
CA GLN A 70 10.77 -0.60 -1.23
C GLN A 70 11.86 0.46 -1.22
N SER A 71 11.51 1.64 -0.74
CA SER A 71 12.44 2.74 -0.55
C SER A 71 13.44 2.39 0.55
N PHE A 72 14.75 2.55 0.28
CA PHE A 72 15.84 2.40 1.25
C PHE A 72 16.93 3.43 0.99
N GLY A 73 17.63 3.87 2.04
CA GLY A 73 18.85 4.68 1.91
C GLY A 73 18.74 6.15 2.29
N SER A 74 17.54 6.66 2.57
CA SER A 74 17.35 8.02 3.07
C SER A 74 16.05 8.16 3.86
N LEU A 75 16.07 8.98 4.92
CA LEU A 75 14.87 9.38 5.67
C LEU A 75 13.91 10.22 4.80
N TRP A 76 14.43 10.84 3.73
CA TRP A 76 13.64 11.68 2.82
C TRP A 76 12.85 10.89 1.79
N TYR A 77 13.03 9.57 1.70
CA TYR A 77 12.26 8.77 0.77
C TYR A 77 10.87 8.49 1.32
N THR A 78 9.90 8.58 0.41
CA THR A 78 8.51 8.27 0.69
C THR A 78 8.39 6.84 1.22
N GLU A 79 7.65 6.68 2.32
CA GLU A 79 7.31 5.37 2.86
C GLU A 79 6.52 4.60 1.80
N ASN A 80 7.06 3.45 1.39
CA ASN A 80 6.53 2.62 0.32
C ASN A 80 7.00 1.18 0.53
N GLY A 81 6.45 0.23 -0.23
CA GLY A 81 6.78 -1.19 -0.12
C GLY A 81 5.74 -1.95 0.70
N LEU A 82 6.21 -2.72 1.69
CA LEU A 82 5.32 -3.48 2.58
C LEU A 82 4.62 -2.55 3.57
N LEU A 83 3.32 -2.35 3.39
CA LEU A 83 2.47 -1.61 4.33
C LEU A 83 1.35 -2.50 4.85
N THR A 84 1.02 -2.33 6.14
CA THR A 84 -0.08 -3.04 6.81
C THR A 84 -1.42 -2.38 6.50
N ASN A 85 -2.52 -3.07 6.83
CA ASN A 85 -3.89 -2.55 6.65
C ASN A 85 -4.15 -1.21 7.36
N GLN A 86 -3.33 -0.80 8.32
CA GLN A 86 -3.52 0.43 9.09
C GLN A 86 -2.73 1.61 8.53
N GLN A 87 -1.62 1.34 7.84
CA GLN A 87 -0.74 2.38 7.30
C GLN A 87 -1.31 3.01 6.03
N ARG A 88 -1.10 4.31 5.89
CA ARG A 88 -1.45 5.08 4.70
C ARG A 88 -0.37 6.11 4.45
N LEU A 89 -0.08 6.34 3.17
CA LEU A 89 0.80 7.41 2.76
C LEU A 89 -0.04 8.64 2.40
N LYS A 90 0.38 9.82 2.85
CA LYS A 90 -0.22 11.09 2.43
C LYS A 90 0.36 11.49 1.08
N PHE A 91 -0.50 11.61 0.08
CA PHE A 91 -0.15 12.16 -1.23
C PHE A 91 -0.64 13.58 -1.33
N TRP A 92 0.29 14.51 -1.57
CA TRP A 92 0.01 15.93 -1.69
C TRP A 92 -0.46 16.21 -3.11
N TRP A 93 -1.61 16.86 -3.22
CA TRP A 93 -2.01 17.47 -4.47
C TRP A 93 -1.20 18.74 -4.64
N LEU A 94 -0.57 18.89 -5.79
CA LEU A 94 -0.02 20.18 -6.17
C LEU A 94 -1.23 21.07 -6.47
N ASN A 95 -1.35 22.19 -5.75
CA ASN A 95 -2.35 23.20 -6.09
C ASN A 95 -2.16 23.61 -7.57
N PRO A 96 -3.25 23.83 -8.33
CA PRO A 96 -3.15 24.45 -9.64
C PRO A 96 -2.56 25.87 -9.57
#